data_AF-A0A927ZEB1-F1
#
_entry.id   AF-A0A927ZEB1-F1
#
_cell.length_a   1.000
_cell.length_b   1.000
_cell.length_c   1.000
_cell.angle_alpha   90.00
_cell.angle_beta   90.00
_cell.angle_gamma   90.00
#
_symmetry.space_group_name_H-M   'P 1'
#
loop_
_entity.id
_entity.type
_entity.pdbx_description
1 polymer ?
#
loop_
_entity_poly.entity_id
_entity_poly.type
_entity_poly.pdbx_seq_one_letter_code
_entity_poly.pdbx_strand_id
1 'polypeptide(L)'
;MNLLDLNKKELEDFFVNIGEKKFRAQQTREWIYRGARDFSEMKNLPGELRNRLEKMQEAGEITLGGLKILDMRSASDGSTAKFLFELHDGNTIETVLMRYKYGNSVCVSSQAGCRMGCRFCASTLLGLQRNLTAGEIVAQVLACLRYVKDENDYPLSSNDERIGHIVIMGTGEPLDNYENVKKFTELLNAKDGLDLSLRNITLSTCGLVPVIKKFTEEMPQVNLAISLHASNNTSRSALMPVNDAYPIDELMPAVSAHARKTGRRVTFEYALTAGVNDSEKQAEDLANLLRHYFNHQAGNGGLCHVNLIPLNKVEEIGMEGSGRKQVLAFQKKLEDMGIPATIRREMGADIDAACGQLRLGKK
;
A
#
# COMPACT_ATOMS: atom_id res chain seq x y z
N MET A 1 -19.04 -10.38 11.72
CA MET A 1 -17.59 -10.72 11.82
C MET A 1 -17.02 -10.95 10.44
N ASN A 2 -15.88 -10.36 10.09
CA ASN A 2 -15.25 -10.63 8.79
C ASN A 2 -14.24 -11.77 8.89
N LEU A 3 -14.43 -12.85 8.13
CA LEU A 3 -13.53 -14.01 8.17
C LEU A 3 -12.14 -13.69 7.61
N LEU A 4 -12.00 -12.65 6.78
CA LEU A 4 -10.69 -12.18 6.31
C LEU A 4 -9.86 -11.50 7.41
N ASP A 5 -10.49 -11.05 8.49
CA ASP A 5 -9.77 -10.49 9.64
C ASP A 5 -9.10 -11.58 10.49
N LEU A 6 -9.47 -12.85 10.32
CA LEU A 6 -9.05 -13.92 11.21
C LEU A 6 -7.75 -14.57 10.74
N ASN A 7 -6.79 -14.73 11.66
CA ASN A 7 -5.67 -15.64 11.46
C ASN A 7 -6.12 -17.11 11.58
N LYS A 8 -5.23 -18.06 11.31
CA LYS A 8 -5.56 -19.49 11.34
C LYS A 8 -6.21 -19.91 12.67
N LYS A 9 -5.62 -19.50 13.80
CA LYS A 9 -6.10 -19.89 15.14
C LYS A 9 -7.47 -19.29 15.44
N GLU A 10 -7.67 -18.01 15.13
CA GLU A 10 -8.95 -17.33 15.30
C GLU A 10 -10.06 -17.98 14.44
N LEU A 11 -9.71 -18.43 13.23
CA LEU A 11 -10.64 -19.17 12.37
C LEU A 11 -10.92 -20.59 12.88
N GLU A 12 -9.93 -21.27 13.45
CA GLU A 12 -10.14 -22.56 14.16
C GLU A 12 -11.10 -22.40 15.32
N ASP A 13 -10.93 -21.36 16.13
CA ASP A 13 -11.80 -21.06 17.27
C ASP A 13 -13.24 -20.75 16.81
N PHE A 14 -13.40 -20.01 15.70
CA PHE A 14 -14.71 -19.80 15.07
C PHE A 14 -15.40 -21.12 14.70
N PHE A 15 -14.71 -22.03 14.01
CA PHE A 15 -15.30 -23.31 13.62
C PHE A 15 -15.65 -24.17 14.84
N VAL A 16 -14.82 -24.20 15.88
CA VAL A 16 -15.13 -24.92 17.13
C VAL A 16 -16.38 -24.34 17.80
N ASN A 17 -16.53 -23.02 17.84
CA ASN A 17 -17.66 -22.35 18.47
C ASN A 17 -18.99 -22.65 17.76
N ILE A 18 -18.97 -22.90 16.45
CA ILE A 18 -20.16 -23.34 15.72
C ILE A 18 -20.35 -24.87 15.74
N GLY A 19 -19.51 -25.63 16.47
CA GLY A 19 -19.64 -27.08 16.61
C GLY A 19 -18.99 -27.89 15.47
N GLU A 20 -18.11 -27.26 14.68
CA GLU A 20 -17.35 -27.89 13.61
C GLU A 20 -15.93 -28.29 14.05
N LYS A 21 -15.29 -29.16 13.26
CA LYS A 21 -13.92 -29.61 13.53
C LYS A 21 -12.91 -28.53 13.13
N LYS A 22 -11.82 -28.39 13.89
CA LYS A 22 -10.74 -27.38 13.65
C LYS A 22 -10.22 -27.36 12.21
N PHE A 23 -10.07 -28.52 11.56
CA PHE A 23 -9.52 -28.60 10.20
C PHE A 23 -10.38 -27.88 9.14
N ARG A 24 -11.65 -27.57 9.43
CA ARG A 24 -12.51 -26.73 8.57
C ARG A 24 -11.90 -25.34 8.36
N ALA A 25 -11.21 -24.80 9.35
CA ALA A 25 -10.51 -23.53 9.22
C ALA A 25 -9.50 -23.54 8.08
N GLN A 26 -8.68 -24.59 7.99
CA GLN A 26 -7.70 -24.70 6.92
C GLN A 26 -8.38 -24.83 5.54
N GLN A 27 -9.43 -25.66 5.43
CA GLN A 27 -10.17 -25.81 4.18
C GLN A 27 -10.79 -24.49 3.71
N THR A 28 -11.44 -23.75 4.60
CA THR A 28 -12.05 -22.45 4.30
C THR A 28 -11.00 -21.40 3.96
N ARG A 29 -9.90 -21.34 4.72
CA ARG A 29 -8.81 -20.37 4.49
C ARG A 29 -8.16 -20.58 3.12
N GLU A 30 -7.89 -21.83 2.74
CA GLU A 30 -7.35 -22.15 1.41
C GLU A 30 -8.25 -21.63 0.27
N TRP A 31 -9.57 -21.75 0.40
CA TRP A 31 -10.50 -21.22 -0.61
C TRP A 31 -10.57 -19.70 -0.63
N ILE A 32 -10.58 -19.07 0.55
CA ILE A 32 -10.54 -17.62 0.69
C ILE A 32 -9.33 -17.05 -0.07
N TYR A 33 -8.13 -17.56 0.18
CA TYR A 33 -6.90 -17.05 -0.42
C TYR A 33 -6.69 -17.50 -1.88
N ARG A 34 -7.48 -18.47 -2.35
CA ARG A 34 -7.62 -18.77 -3.79
C ARG A 34 -8.50 -17.78 -4.53
N GLY A 35 -9.25 -16.96 -3.81
CA GLY A 35 -10.14 -15.93 -4.35
C GLY A 35 -11.62 -16.32 -4.35
N ALA A 36 -12.06 -17.27 -3.50
CA ALA A 36 -13.47 -17.63 -3.42
C ALA A 36 -14.36 -16.42 -3.11
N ARG A 37 -15.48 -16.29 -3.83
CA ARG A 37 -16.48 -15.22 -3.72
C ARG A 37 -17.55 -15.55 -2.68
N ASP A 38 -17.88 -16.83 -2.56
CA ASP A 38 -18.90 -17.33 -1.64
C ASP A 38 -18.54 -18.74 -1.13
N PHE A 39 -19.33 -19.24 -0.18
CA PHE A 39 -19.11 -20.55 0.40
C PHE A 39 -19.47 -21.69 -0.56
N SER A 40 -20.29 -21.45 -1.58
CA SER A 40 -20.70 -22.46 -2.55
C SER A 40 -19.51 -22.98 -3.37
N GLU A 41 -18.52 -22.12 -3.63
CA GLU A 41 -17.28 -22.46 -4.33
C GLU A 41 -16.35 -23.40 -3.52
N MET A 42 -16.56 -23.51 -2.20
CA MET A 42 -15.70 -24.30 -1.31
C MET A 42 -16.02 -25.81 -1.36
N LYS A 43 -15.72 -26.45 -2.50
CA LYS A 43 -16.16 -27.83 -2.83
C LYS A 43 -15.66 -28.93 -1.87
N ASN A 44 -14.66 -28.65 -1.03
CA ASN A 44 -14.16 -29.59 -0.02
C ASN A 44 -14.86 -29.45 1.35
N LEU A 45 -15.86 -28.57 1.46
CA LEU A 45 -16.76 -28.46 2.61
C LEU A 45 -18.06 -29.24 2.36
N PRO A 46 -18.62 -29.92 3.39
CA PRO A 46 -19.94 -30.55 3.29
C PRO A 46 -21.02 -29.54 2.87
N GLY A 47 -22.00 -29.99 2.10
CA GLY A 47 -23.11 -29.13 1.66
C GLY A 47 -23.87 -28.50 2.83
N GLU A 48 -24.09 -29.25 3.91
CA GLU A 48 -24.73 -28.74 5.12
C GLU A 48 -23.95 -27.59 5.77
N LEU A 49 -22.63 -27.71 5.85
CA LEU A 49 -21.77 -26.66 6.40
C LEU A 49 -21.76 -25.42 5.50
N ARG A 50 -21.69 -25.58 4.17
CA ARG A 50 -21.78 -24.45 3.23
C ARG A 50 -23.09 -23.68 3.41
N ASN A 51 -24.22 -24.39 3.41
CA ASN A 51 -25.55 -23.79 3.60
C ASN A 51 -25.66 -23.07 4.95
N ARG A 52 -25.04 -23.60 6.01
CA ARG A 52 -25.03 -22.95 7.32
C ARG A 52 -24.22 -21.65 7.31
N LEU A 53 -23.03 -21.67 6.72
CA LEU A 53 -22.18 -20.48 6.59
C LEU A 53 -22.86 -19.40 5.72
N GLU A 54 -23.55 -19.80 4.65
CA GLU A 54 -24.34 -18.89 3.82
C GLU A 54 -25.46 -18.22 4.63
N LYS A 55 -26.24 -18.98 5.41
CA LYS A 55 -27.27 -18.42 6.29
C LYS A 55 -26.71 -17.46 7.34
N MET A 56 -25.56 -17.78 7.93
CA MET A 56 -24.87 -16.87 8.86
C MET A 56 -24.42 -15.58 8.16
N GLN A 57 -24.01 -15.66 6.89
CA GLN A 57 -23.65 -14.48 6.11
C GLN A 57 -24.89 -13.64 5.74
N GLU A 58 -25.99 -14.27 5.34
CA GLU A 58 -27.27 -13.60 5.08
C GLU A 58 -27.82 -12.90 6.33
N ALA A 59 -27.64 -13.51 7.50
CA ALA A 59 -27.98 -12.92 8.79
C ALA A 59 -27.01 -11.80 9.25
N GLY A 60 -25.94 -11.53 8.49
CA GLY A 60 -24.93 -10.51 8.82
C GLY A 60 -23.97 -10.92 9.96
N GLU A 61 -24.01 -12.17 10.40
CA GLU A 61 -23.13 -12.67 11.48
C GLU A 61 -21.69 -12.81 11.00
N ILE A 62 -21.50 -13.25 9.75
CA ILE A 62 -20.19 -13.40 9.11
C ILE A 62 -20.14 -12.76 7.72
N THR A 63 -18.94 -12.54 7.19
CA THR A 63 -18.72 -12.14 5.80
C THR A 63 -17.35 -12.64 5.30
N LEU A 64 -17.25 -12.90 3.99
CA LEU A 64 -15.98 -13.13 3.30
C LEU A 64 -15.27 -11.83 2.86
N GLY A 65 -15.67 -10.69 3.44
CA GLY A 65 -15.01 -9.40 3.23
C GLY A 65 -15.13 -8.88 1.80
N GLY A 66 -16.23 -9.19 1.11
CA GLY A 66 -16.48 -8.75 -0.25
C GLY A 66 -16.46 -7.22 -0.38
N LEU A 67 -15.73 -6.70 -1.36
CA LEU A 67 -15.77 -5.30 -1.76
C LEU A 67 -16.72 -5.15 -2.94
N LYS A 68 -17.61 -4.15 -2.88
CA LYS A 68 -18.48 -3.82 -4.00
C LYS A 68 -17.73 -2.90 -4.96
N ILE A 69 -17.64 -3.30 -6.23
CA ILE A 69 -16.99 -2.49 -7.27
C ILE A 69 -17.97 -1.41 -7.72
N LEU A 70 -17.63 -0.14 -7.50
CA LEU A 70 -18.42 0.99 -8.00
C LEU A 70 -17.93 1.49 -9.35
N ASP A 71 -16.63 1.35 -9.62
CA ASP A 71 -16.00 1.72 -10.89
C ASP A 71 -14.74 0.91 -11.11
N MET A 72 -14.38 0.72 -12.37
CA MET A 72 -13.12 0.11 -12.77
C MET A 72 -12.63 0.75 -14.05
N ARG A 73 -11.37 1.17 -14.06
CA ARG A 73 -10.70 1.70 -15.26
C ARG A 73 -9.43 0.91 -15.51
N SER A 74 -9.19 0.56 -16.77
CA SER A 74 -7.98 -0.14 -17.20
C SER A 74 -7.24 0.68 -18.22
N ALA A 75 -5.92 0.76 -18.07
CA ALA A 75 -5.07 1.43 -19.04
C ALA A 75 -5.20 0.74 -20.40
N SER A 76 -5.11 1.53 -21.46
CA SER A 76 -5.24 1.05 -22.83
C SER A 76 -4.23 -0.06 -23.20
N ASP A 77 -3.05 -0.06 -22.57
CA ASP A 77 -2.01 -1.07 -22.74
C ASP A 77 -2.14 -2.30 -21.81
N GLY A 78 -3.21 -2.35 -21.00
CA GLY A 78 -3.47 -3.43 -20.03
C GLY A 78 -2.50 -3.48 -18.85
N SER A 79 -1.55 -2.55 -18.74
CA SER A 79 -0.51 -2.57 -17.71
C SER A 79 -1.04 -2.25 -16.30
N THR A 80 -2.18 -1.57 -16.22
CA THR A 80 -2.72 -1.03 -14.97
C THR A 80 -4.25 -1.14 -14.96
N ALA A 81 -4.81 -1.59 -13.85
CA ALA A 81 -6.25 -1.53 -13.60
C ALA A 81 -6.50 -0.88 -12.23
N LYS A 82 -7.38 0.11 -12.19
CA LYS A 82 -7.77 0.85 -10.98
C LYS A 82 -9.22 0.55 -10.65
N PHE A 83 -9.45 0.25 -9.37
CA PHE A 83 -10.75 -0.11 -8.84
C PHE A 83 -11.19 0.95 -7.83
N LEU A 84 -12.44 1.38 -7.93
CA LEU A 84 -13.13 2.12 -6.87
C LEU A 84 -14.06 1.15 -6.16
N PHE A 85 -13.78 0.90 -4.88
CA PHE A 85 -14.58 0.01 -4.04
C PHE A 85 -15.43 0.79 -3.05
N GLU A 86 -16.63 0.29 -2.77
CA GLU A 86 -17.48 0.66 -1.65
C GLU A 86 -17.30 -0.34 -0.52
N LEU A 87 -17.07 0.19 0.69
CA LEU A 87 -17.00 -0.54 1.94
C LEU A 87 -18.41 -0.71 2.53
N HIS A 88 -18.56 -1.61 3.49
CA HIS A 88 -19.86 -1.94 4.10
C HIS A 88 -20.58 -0.74 4.74
N ASP A 89 -19.83 0.28 5.14
CA ASP A 89 -20.31 1.51 5.77
C ASP A 89 -20.49 2.67 4.78
N GLY A 90 -20.44 2.40 3.47
CA GLY A 90 -20.63 3.40 2.40
C GLY A 90 -19.41 4.25 2.09
N ASN A 91 -18.32 4.10 2.85
CA ASN A 91 -17.04 4.74 2.52
C ASN A 91 -16.44 4.13 1.25
N THR A 92 -15.64 4.91 0.51
CA THR A 92 -14.99 4.46 -0.71
C THR A 92 -13.48 4.47 -0.61
N ILE A 93 -12.84 3.48 -1.24
CA ILE A 93 -11.40 3.34 -1.34
C ILE A 93 -10.99 2.96 -2.76
N GLU A 94 -9.72 3.21 -3.07
CA GLU A 94 -9.14 2.85 -4.35
C GLU A 94 -8.06 1.78 -4.19
N THR A 95 -7.96 0.90 -5.17
CA THR A 95 -6.91 -0.11 -5.29
C THR A 95 -6.39 -0.09 -6.72
N VAL A 96 -5.08 -0.26 -6.90
CA VAL A 96 -4.48 -0.30 -8.23
C VAL A 96 -3.72 -1.60 -8.42
N LEU A 97 -4.11 -2.38 -9.42
CA LEU A 97 -3.35 -3.50 -9.95
C LEU A 97 -2.36 -2.97 -11.00
N MET A 98 -1.11 -3.39 -10.89
CA MET A 98 -0.01 -3.03 -11.78
C MET A 98 0.69 -4.28 -12.27
N ARG A 99 0.92 -4.39 -13.59
CA ARG A 99 1.57 -5.54 -14.23
C ARG A 99 3.00 -5.17 -14.60
N TYR A 100 3.96 -5.86 -14.01
CA TYR A 100 5.37 -5.73 -14.34
C TYR A 100 5.92 -7.02 -14.95
N LYS A 101 7.09 -6.93 -15.59
CA LYS A 101 7.79 -8.12 -16.15
C LYS A 101 8.08 -9.20 -15.10
N TYR A 102 8.22 -8.81 -13.84
CA TYR A 102 8.49 -9.71 -12.71
C TYR A 102 7.21 -10.21 -12.02
N GLY A 103 6.03 -9.77 -12.45
CA GLY A 103 4.74 -10.21 -11.91
C GLY A 103 3.80 -9.07 -11.52
N ASN A 104 2.65 -9.45 -10.95
CA ASN A 104 1.59 -8.52 -10.55
C ASN A 104 1.89 -7.87 -9.20
N SER A 105 1.68 -6.55 -9.13
CA SER A 105 1.80 -5.74 -7.92
C SER A 105 0.47 -5.06 -7.60
N VAL A 106 0.08 -5.03 -6.33
CA VAL A 106 -1.15 -4.36 -5.90
C VAL A 106 -0.83 -3.20 -4.96
N CYS A 107 -1.33 -2.01 -5.31
CA CYS A 107 -1.36 -0.84 -4.44
C CYS A 107 -2.65 -0.84 -3.63
N VAL A 108 -2.53 -0.99 -2.31
CA VAL A 108 -3.67 -1.06 -1.40
C VAL A 108 -3.82 0.22 -0.58
N SER A 109 -5.06 0.59 -0.29
CA SER A 109 -5.43 1.60 0.70
C SER A 109 -5.38 1.00 2.10
N SER A 110 -4.99 1.81 3.09
CA SER A 110 -4.94 1.44 4.52
C SER A 110 -6.02 2.12 5.35
N GLN A 111 -6.61 3.21 4.85
CA GLN A 111 -7.66 3.97 5.53
C GLN A 111 -8.71 4.45 4.52
N ALA A 112 -9.90 4.79 5.01
CA ALA A 112 -10.89 5.56 4.25
C ALA A 112 -10.65 7.05 4.49
N GLY A 113 -9.94 7.70 3.56
CA GLY A 113 -9.40 9.05 3.75
C GLY A 113 -8.07 9.06 4.51
N CYS A 114 -7.54 10.25 4.80
CA CYS A 114 -6.26 10.41 5.49
C CYS A 114 -6.21 11.74 6.25
N ARG A 115 -5.74 11.71 7.50
CA ARG A 115 -5.67 12.90 8.37
C ARG A 115 -4.35 13.66 8.30
N MET A 116 -3.37 13.20 7.50
CA MET A 116 -2.01 13.76 7.49
C MET A 116 -1.90 15.15 6.86
N GLY A 117 -2.91 15.57 6.07
CA GLY A 117 -2.99 16.93 5.54
C GLY A 117 -1.94 17.30 4.49
N CYS A 118 -1.29 16.32 3.85
CA CYS A 118 -0.35 16.54 2.75
C CYS A 118 -1.02 17.37 1.63
N ARG A 119 -0.50 18.57 1.36
CA ARG A 119 -1.17 19.56 0.50
C ARG A 119 -1.25 19.14 -0.96
N PHE A 120 -0.37 18.24 -1.40
CA PHE A 120 -0.36 17.69 -2.76
C PHE A 120 -1.22 16.41 -2.92
N CYS A 121 -1.93 15.96 -1.87
CA CYS A 121 -2.62 14.68 -1.85
C CYS A 121 -4.15 14.82 -1.83
N ALA A 122 -4.83 14.30 -2.86
CA ALA A 122 -6.29 14.28 -2.94
C ALA A 122 -6.96 13.52 -1.78
N SER A 123 -6.29 12.49 -1.25
CA SER A 123 -6.83 11.64 -0.17
C SER A 123 -7.08 12.41 1.14
N THR A 124 -6.40 13.55 1.37
CA THR A 124 -6.52 14.32 2.62
C THR A 124 -7.63 15.37 2.59
N LEU A 125 -8.22 15.68 1.43
CA LEU A 125 -9.23 16.74 1.28
C LEU A 125 -10.47 16.53 2.15
N LEU A 126 -10.86 15.28 2.39
CA LEU A 126 -12.02 14.91 3.21
C LEU A 126 -11.63 14.41 4.61
N GLY A 127 -10.36 14.57 5.01
CA GLY A 127 -9.84 14.04 6.27
C GLY A 127 -9.87 12.51 6.36
N LEU A 128 -9.69 11.99 7.58
CA LEU A 128 -9.84 10.56 7.88
C LEU A 128 -11.27 10.27 8.32
N GLN A 129 -11.91 9.29 7.69
CA GLN A 129 -13.19 8.74 8.13
C GLN A 129 -12.94 7.62 9.16
N ARG A 130 -12.18 6.59 8.77
CA ARG A 130 -11.74 5.51 9.68
C ARG A 130 -10.58 4.70 9.14
N ASN A 131 -9.99 3.91 10.02
CA ASN A 131 -9.06 2.85 9.67
C ASN A 131 -9.79 1.70 8.96
N LEU A 132 -9.11 1.06 8.00
CA LEU A 132 -9.54 -0.21 7.45
C LEU A 132 -9.14 -1.35 8.39
N THR A 133 -9.97 -2.39 8.47
CA THR A 133 -9.58 -3.63 9.15
C THR A 133 -8.56 -4.40 8.31
N ALA A 134 -7.81 -5.33 8.92
CA ALA A 134 -6.87 -6.15 8.18
C ALA A 134 -7.55 -6.91 7.02
N GLY A 135 -8.75 -7.43 7.26
CA GLY A 135 -9.58 -8.13 6.29
C GLY A 135 -10.04 -7.24 5.14
N GLU A 136 -10.36 -5.97 5.38
CA GLU A 136 -10.67 -5.00 4.32
C GLU A 136 -9.44 -4.69 3.44
N ILE A 137 -8.22 -4.71 4.01
CA ILE A 137 -6.98 -4.57 3.24
C ILE A 137 -6.69 -5.85 2.44
N VAL A 138 -6.88 -7.04 3.04
CA VAL A 138 -6.78 -8.34 2.33
C VAL A 138 -7.76 -8.40 1.16
N ALA A 139 -8.99 -7.93 1.35
CA ALA A 139 -10.05 -7.99 0.34
C ALA A 139 -9.66 -7.28 -0.96
N GLN A 140 -8.89 -6.18 -0.88
CA GLN A 140 -8.37 -5.46 -2.05
C GLN A 140 -7.45 -6.35 -2.88
N VAL A 141 -6.55 -7.08 -2.21
CA VAL A 141 -5.62 -8.00 -2.87
C VAL A 141 -6.36 -9.16 -3.52
N LEU A 142 -7.33 -9.76 -2.81
CA LEU A 142 -8.13 -10.85 -3.34
C LEU A 142 -9.03 -10.41 -4.50
N ALA A 143 -9.53 -9.16 -4.50
CA ALA A 143 -10.26 -8.59 -5.62
C ALA A 143 -9.38 -8.48 -6.88
N CYS A 144 -8.14 -7.99 -6.74
CA CYS A 144 -7.19 -7.98 -7.85
C CYS A 144 -6.82 -9.39 -8.30
N LEU A 145 -6.59 -10.34 -7.38
CA LEU A 145 -6.30 -11.73 -7.73
C LEU A 145 -7.44 -12.35 -8.55
N ARG A 146 -8.69 -12.16 -8.12
CA ARG A 146 -9.87 -12.61 -8.88
C ARG A 146 -9.90 -11.99 -10.27
N TYR A 147 -9.70 -10.68 -10.37
CA TYR A 147 -9.70 -9.98 -11.66
C TYR A 147 -8.67 -10.58 -12.63
N VAL A 148 -7.43 -10.83 -12.17
CA VAL A 148 -6.42 -11.44 -13.03
C VAL A 148 -6.80 -12.86 -13.42
N LYS A 149 -7.32 -13.67 -12.48
CA LYS A 149 -7.75 -15.03 -12.77
C LYS A 149 -8.89 -15.06 -13.79
N ASP A 150 -9.89 -14.20 -13.63
CA ASP A 150 -11.04 -14.11 -14.54
C ASP A 150 -10.59 -13.68 -15.95
N GLU A 151 -9.69 -12.70 -16.06
CA GLU A 151 -9.17 -12.21 -17.35
C GLU A 151 -8.38 -13.30 -18.10
N ASN A 152 -7.71 -14.19 -17.39
CA ASN A 152 -6.87 -15.25 -17.97
C ASN A 152 -7.56 -16.63 -17.96
N ASP A 153 -8.85 -16.69 -17.60
CA ASP A 153 -9.65 -17.91 -17.47
C ASP A 153 -9.01 -18.99 -16.57
N TYR A 154 -8.30 -18.55 -15.52
CA TYR A 154 -7.72 -19.44 -14.53
C TYR A 154 -8.77 -19.85 -13.49
N PRO A 155 -9.01 -21.17 -13.27
CA PRO A 155 -9.94 -21.59 -12.23
C PRO A 155 -9.39 -21.22 -10.85
N LEU A 156 -10.28 -20.92 -9.89
CA LEU A 156 -9.86 -20.58 -8.52
C LEU A 156 -8.99 -21.66 -7.87
N SER A 157 -9.22 -22.93 -8.21
CA SER A 157 -8.41 -24.06 -7.75
C SER A 157 -6.98 -24.08 -8.30
N SER A 158 -6.69 -23.30 -9.35
CA SER A 158 -5.34 -23.20 -9.90
C SER A 158 -4.43 -22.35 -9.01
N ASN A 159 -3.17 -22.76 -8.98
CA ASN A 159 -2.04 -22.01 -8.44
C ASN A 159 -1.30 -21.21 -9.52
N ASP A 160 -1.78 -21.28 -10.76
CA ASP A 160 -1.34 -20.45 -11.88
C ASP A 160 -1.83 -19.03 -11.61
N GLU A 161 -0.89 -18.08 -11.72
CA GLU A 161 -1.04 -16.66 -11.36
C GLU A 161 -1.10 -16.32 -9.86
N ARG A 162 -0.34 -15.28 -9.48
CA ARG A 162 -0.19 -14.82 -8.09
C ARG A 162 0.02 -13.30 -8.04
N ILE A 163 -0.43 -12.70 -6.94
CA ILE A 163 0.02 -11.37 -6.58
C ILE A 163 1.41 -11.48 -5.95
N GLY A 164 2.42 -11.02 -6.68
CA GLY A 164 3.82 -11.19 -6.29
C GLY A 164 4.36 -10.07 -5.40
N HIS A 165 3.73 -8.89 -5.42
CA HIS A 165 4.19 -7.70 -4.69
C HIS A 165 3.02 -6.86 -4.18
N ILE A 166 3.23 -6.20 -3.04
CA ILE A 166 2.25 -5.29 -2.43
C ILE A 166 2.94 -3.97 -2.12
N VAL A 167 2.29 -2.86 -2.45
CA VAL A 167 2.68 -1.54 -1.98
C VAL A 167 1.52 -0.92 -1.19
N ILE A 168 1.80 -0.48 0.05
CA ILE A 168 0.82 0.18 0.91
C ILE A 168 1.00 1.68 0.71
N MET A 169 0.54 2.14 -0.46
CA MET A 169 0.70 3.52 -0.96
C MET A 169 -0.61 4.09 -1.51
N GLY A 170 -1.75 3.41 -1.25
CA GLY A 170 -3.07 3.88 -1.61
C GLY A 170 -3.56 5.00 -0.68
N THR A 171 -4.86 5.07 -0.45
CA THR A 171 -5.44 6.03 0.50
C THR A 171 -5.08 5.67 1.95
N GLY A 172 -4.59 6.64 2.71
CA GLY A 172 -4.29 6.52 4.14
C GLY A 172 -2.81 6.61 4.50
N GLU A 173 -2.53 6.80 5.78
CA GLU A 173 -1.19 6.67 6.38
C GLU A 173 -1.08 5.32 7.10
N PRO A 174 -0.32 4.35 6.55
CA PRO A 174 -0.24 3.00 7.11
C PRO A 174 0.20 2.94 8.57
N LEU A 175 1.10 3.83 9.00
CA LEU A 175 1.55 3.84 10.41
C LEU A 175 0.50 4.42 11.38
N ASP A 176 -0.49 5.18 10.88
CA ASP A 176 -1.66 5.61 11.66
C ASP A 176 -2.72 4.50 11.78
N ASN A 177 -2.56 3.41 11.00
CA ASN A 177 -3.36 2.19 11.07
C ASN A 177 -2.49 0.94 11.35
N TYR A 178 -1.48 1.10 12.21
CA TYR A 178 -0.38 0.14 12.36
C TYR A 178 -0.83 -1.29 12.67
N GLU A 179 -1.74 -1.50 13.63
CA GLU A 179 -2.13 -2.85 14.07
C GLU A 179 -2.83 -3.64 12.95
N ASN A 180 -3.74 -3.00 12.21
CA ASN A 180 -4.42 -3.65 11.09
C ASN A 180 -3.46 -3.90 9.93
N VAL A 181 -2.55 -2.96 9.65
CA VAL A 181 -1.51 -3.13 8.61
C VAL A 181 -0.58 -4.28 8.96
N LYS A 182 -0.12 -4.37 10.23
CA LYS A 182 0.69 -5.48 10.70
C LYS A 182 -0.04 -6.82 10.53
N LYS A 183 -1.27 -6.92 11.05
CA LYS A 183 -2.09 -8.14 10.92
C LYS A 183 -2.33 -8.51 9.45
N PHE A 184 -2.57 -7.53 8.58
CA PHE A 184 -2.66 -7.72 7.13
C PHE A 184 -1.38 -8.35 6.54
N THR A 185 -0.20 -7.85 6.90
CA THR A 185 1.06 -8.44 6.41
C THR A 185 1.28 -9.87 6.90
N GLU A 186 0.93 -10.17 8.15
CA GLU A 186 0.99 -11.52 8.72
C GLU A 186 0.04 -12.48 8.00
N LEU A 187 -1.18 -12.02 7.71
CA LEU A 187 -2.20 -12.78 7.00
C LEU A 187 -1.77 -13.15 5.57
N LEU A 188 -1.11 -12.23 4.85
CA LEU A 188 -0.60 -12.51 3.50
C LEU A 188 0.64 -13.42 3.49
N ASN A 189 1.54 -13.24 4.46
CA ASN A 189 2.78 -14.01 4.57
C ASN A 189 2.57 -15.43 5.10
N ALA A 190 1.43 -15.71 5.74
CA ALA A 190 1.12 -17.05 6.23
C ALA A 190 1.16 -18.07 5.07
N LYS A 191 1.67 -19.28 5.34
CA LYS A 191 1.74 -20.39 4.37
C LYS A 191 0.38 -20.82 3.85
N ASP A 192 -0.66 -20.66 4.67
CA ASP A 192 -2.06 -20.90 4.32
C ASP A 192 -2.80 -19.61 3.91
N GLY A 193 -2.06 -18.51 3.75
CA GLY A 193 -2.47 -17.26 3.13
C GLY A 193 -2.05 -17.22 1.65
N LEU A 194 -1.40 -16.13 1.23
CA LEU A 194 -0.79 -16.03 -0.11
C LEU A 194 0.66 -16.53 -0.16
N ASP A 195 1.25 -16.92 0.99
CA ASP A 195 2.65 -17.27 1.13
C ASP A 195 3.59 -16.18 0.55
N LEU A 196 3.16 -14.91 0.71
CA LEU A 196 3.86 -13.76 0.15
C LEU A 196 5.02 -13.35 1.05
N SER A 197 6.24 -13.42 0.52
CA SER A 197 7.43 -12.92 1.21
C SER A 197 7.24 -11.47 1.68
N LEU A 198 7.49 -11.21 2.96
CA LEU A 198 7.48 -9.85 3.52
C LEU A 198 8.41 -8.89 2.77
N ARG A 199 9.46 -9.41 2.12
CA ARG A 199 10.38 -8.61 1.29
C ARG A 199 9.74 -8.06 0.01
N ASN A 200 8.59 -8.59 -0.38
CA ASN A 200 7.81 -8.12 -1.52
C ASN A 200 6.71 -7.14 -1.11
N ILE A 201 6.63 -6.79 0.17
CA ILE A 201 5.73 -5.78 0.71
C ILE A 201 6.52 -4.51 0.98
N THR A 202 6.03 -3.39 0.47
CA THR A 202 6.59 -2.05 0.74
C THR A 202 5.55 -1.19 1.44
N LEU A 203 5.88 -0.69 2.62
CA LEU A 203 5.07 0.26 3.38
C LEU A 203 5.64 1.66 3.17
N SER A 204 4.82 2.61 2.72
CA SER A 204 5.19 4.03 2.70
C SER A 204 4.61 4.75 3.90
N THR A 205 5.34 5.73 4.45
CA THR A 205 4.86 6.57 5.55
C THR A 205 5.29 8.02 5.38
N CYS A 206 4.44 8.93 5.86
CA CYS A 206 4.74 10.36 6.00
C CYS A 206 5.63 10.69 7.22
N GLY A 207 6.01 9.70 8.04
CA GLY A 207 7.07 9.88 9.03
C GLY A 207 6.63 9.89 10.49
N LEU A 208 5.73 9.00 10.92
CA LEU A 208 5.34 8.89 12.34
C LEU A 208 6.48 8.24 13.15
N VAL A 209 7.39 9.06 13.68
CA VAL A 209 8.67 8.60 14.28
C VAL A 209 8.51 7.52 15.36
N PRO A 210 7.61 7.65 16.36
CA PRO A 210 7.42 6.61 17.36
C PRO A 210 7.00 5.27 16.74
N VAL A 211 6.19 5.32 15.69
CA VAL A 211 5.68 4.11 15.01
C VAL A 211 6.73 3.53 14.05
N ILE A 212 7.60 4.34 13.44
CA ILE A 212 8.76 3.83 12.68
C ILE A 212 9.68 3.00 13.59
N LYS A 213 9.90 3.45 14.83
CA LYS A 213 10.68 2.68 15.81
C LYS A 213 10.00 1.34 16.10
N LYS A 214 8.68 1.34 16.35
CA LYS A 214 7.88 0.10 16.53
C LYS A 214 7.95 -0.82 15.30
N PHE A 215 7.74 -0.27 14.10
CA PHE A 215 7.84 -0.97 12.81
C PHE A 215 9.18 -1.68 12.64
N THR A 216 10.27 -1.02 13.03
CA THR A 216 11.63 -1.57 12.93
C THR A 216 11.81 -2.84 13.78
N GLU A 217 11.17 -2.91 14.94
CA GLU A 217 11.23 -4.08 15.83
C GLU A 217 10.33 -5.21 15.35
N GLU A 218 9.10 -4.88 14.95
CA GLU A 218 8.06 -5.89 14.75
C GLU A 218 7.92 -6.36 13.29
N MET A 219 8.32 -5.55 12.30
CA MET A 219 8.25 -5.88 10.87
C MET A 219 9.56 -5.61 10.11
N PRO A 220 10.73 -6.08 10.59
CA PRO A 220 12.05 -5.73 10.03
C PRO A 220 12.28 -6.21 8.59
N GLN A 221 11.45 -7.13 8.08
CA GLN A 221 11.58 -7.67 6.72
C GLN A 221 10.76 -6.92 5.66
N VAL A 222 9.76 -6.14 6.08
CA VAL A 222 8.95 -5.29 5.19
C VAL A 222 9.80 -4.11 4.74
N ASN A 223 9.74 -3.75 3.46
CA ASN A 223 10.49 -2.60 2.96
C ASN A 223 9.85 -1.29 3.43
N LEU A 224 10.70 -0.34 3.83
CA LEU A 224 10.27 0.99 4.25
C LEU A 224 10.51 2.01 3.13
N ALA A 225 9.45 2.72 2.77
CA ALA A 225 9.51 3.93 1.98
C ALA A 225 9.10 5.15 2.84
N ILE A 226 9.78 6.28 2.65
CA ILE A 226 9.51 7.53 3.35
C ILE A 226 9.05 8.57 2.33
N SER A 227 7.83 9.06 2.50
CA SER A 227 7.33 10.26 1.84
C SER A 227 8.03 11.49 2.42
N LEU A 228 9.13 11.91 1.79
CA LEU A 228 9.98 13.00 2.29
C LEU A 228 9.61 14.35 1.67
N HIS A 229 9.59 14.40 0.34
CA HIS A 229 9.10 15.50 -0.51
C HIS A 229 9.70 16.91 -0.30
N ALA A 230 10.60 17.10 0.66
CA ALA A 230 11.38 18.32 0.84
C ALA A 230 12.66 18.03 1.65
N SER A 231 13.70 18.85 1.46
CA SER A 231 15.01 18.68 2.08
C SER A 231 15.22 19.46 3.39
N ASN A 232 14.27 20.30 3.81
CA ASN A 232 14.35 21.10 5.04
C ASN A 232 12.96 21.26 5.69
N ASN A 233 12.95 21.57 6.99
CA ASN A 233 11.70 21.64 7.77
C ASN A 233 10.72 22.69 7.25
N THR A 234 11.18 23.88 6.87
CA THR A 234 10.31 24.95 6.39
C THR A 234 9.54 24.53 5.13
N SER A 235 10.25 23.99 4.13
CA SER A 235 9.63 23.48 2.91
C SER A 235 8.78 22.24 3.18
N ARG A 236 9.21 21.35 4.08
CA ARG A 236 8.46 20.13 4.39
C ARG A 236 7.17 20.41 5.12
N SER A 237 7.15 21.26 6.14
CA SER A 237 5.91 21.68 6.83
C SER A 237 4.93 22.39 5.89
N ALA A 238 5.45 23.14 4.91
CA ALA A 238 4.62 23.78 3.89
C ALA A 238 3.92 22.77 2.96
N LEU A 239 4.45 21.56 2.78
CA LEU A 239 3.84 20.50 1.95
C LEU A 239 3.14 19.42 2.78
N MET A 240 3.66 19.12 3.96
CA MET A 240 3.34 17.98 4.82
C MET A 240 3.30 18.44 6.29
N PRO A 241 2.12 18.84 6.80
CA PRO A 241 1.96 19.33 8.18
C PRO A 241 2.45 18.37 9.27
N VAL A 242 2.50 17.05 8.99
CA VAL A 242 3.09 16.06 9.91
C VAL A 242 4.53 16.40 10.31
N ASN A 243 5.26 17.18 9.51
CA ASN A 243 6.60 17.64 9.84
C ASN A 243 6.65 18.56 11.07
N ASP A 244 5.56 19.25 11.40
CA ASP A 244 5.49 20.09 12.60
C ASP A 244 5.48 19.25 13.88
N ALA A 245 4.95 18.02 13.80
CA ALA A 245 4.98 17.04 14.88
C ALA A 245 6.28 16.22 14.89
N TYR A 246 6.78 15.86 13.70
CA TYR A 246 7.97 15.03 13.51
C TYR A 246 8.90 15.67 12.47
N PRO A 247 9.75 16.63 12.89
CA PRO A 247 10.64 17.33 11.98
C PRO A 247 11.70 16.41 11.38
N ILE A 248 12.33 16.82 10.29
CA ILE A 248 13.39 16.08 9.59
C ILE A 248 14.52 15.67 10.55
N ASP A 249 14.87 16.54 11.49
CA ASP A 249 15.93 16.29 12.47
C ASP A 249 15.58 15.17 13.47
N GLU A 250 14.30 14.85 13.64
CA GLU A 250 13.85 13.69 14.41
C GLU A 250 13.61 12.46 13.52
N LEU A 251 13.04 12.69 12.32
CA LEU A 251 12.71 11.66 11.34
C LEU A 251 13.95 10.93 10.84
N MET A 252 14.95 11.67 10.37
CA MET A 252 16.10 11.09 9.69
C MET A 252 16.97 10.19 10.59
N PRO A 253 17.22 10.53 11.88
CA PRO A 253 17.84 9.58 12.81
C PRO A 253 17.07 8.27 12.97
N ALA A 254 15.73 8.31 13.06
CA ALA A 254 14.91 7.12 13.23
C ALA A 254 14.95 6.22 11.98
N VAL A 255 14.86 6.82 10.79
CA VAL A 255 14.93 6.10 9.50
C VAL A 255 16.34 5.53 9.26
N SER A 256 17.39 6.30 9.59
CA SER A 256 18.77 5.85 9.50
C SER A 256 19.05 4.67 10.46
N ALA A 257 18.50 4.74 11.68
CA ALA A 257 18.56 3.63 12.63
C ALA A 257 17.84 2.38 12.11
N HIS A 258 16.66 2.54 11.49
CA HIS A 258 15.96 1.43 10.81
C HIS A 258 16.86 0.77 9.77
N ALA A 259 17.41 1.56 8.83
CA ALA A 259 18.24 1.05 7.76
C ALA A 259 19.48 0.29 8.30
N ARG A 260 20.19 0.87 9.28
CA ARG A 260 21.34 0.21 9.93
C ARG A 260 20.95 -1.09 10.62
N LYS A 261 19.82 -1.12 11.34
CA LYS A 261 19.38 -2.28 12.11
C LYS A 261 18.94 -3.43 11.21
N THR A 262 18.21 -3.14 10.14
CA THR A 262 17.68 -4.17 9.23
C THR A 262 18.67 -4.54 8.12
N GLY A 263 19.67 -3.70 7.87
CA GLY A 263 20.55 -3.79 6.70
C GLY A 263 19.81 -3.56 5.38
N ARG A 264 18.55 -3.09 5.43
CA ARG A 264 17.71 -2.87 4.25
C ARG A 264 17.84 -1.43 3.79
N ARG A 265 17.81 -1.27 2.47
CA ARG A 265 17.75 0.04 1.83
C ARG A 265 16.38 0.69 2.09
N VAL A 266 16.40 1.97 2.48
CA VAL A 266 15.19 2.79 2.57
C VAL A 266 14.99 3.54 1.26
N THR A 267 13.75 3.56 0.78
CA THR A 267 13.38 4.37 -0.38
C THR A 267 12.79 5.70 0.07
N PHE A 268 13.27 6.81 -0.47
CA PHE A 268 12.71 8.14 -0.24
C PHE A 268 11.86 8.52 -1.44
N GLU A 269 10.55 8.65 -1.24
CA GLU A 269 9.62 9.14 -2.25
C GLU A 269 9.66 10.67 -2.26
N TYR A 270 9.86 11.25 -3.45
CA TYR A 270 10.00 12.69 -3.64
C TYR A 270 9.12 13.15 -4.80
N ALA A 271 7.93 13.67 -4.49
CA ALA A 271 7.01 14.22 -5.46
C ALA A 271 7.52 15.59 -5.93
N LEU A 272 7.88 15.71 -7.21
CA LEU A 272 8.43 16.92 -7.79
C LEU A 272 7.29 17.83 -8.29
N THR A 273 7.20 18.99 -7.67
CA THR A 273 6.23 20.05 -7.94
C THR A 273 6.95 21.27 -8.51
N ALA A 274 6.46 21.73 -9.66
CA ALA A 274 7.07 22.78 -10.46
C ALA A 274 7.22 24.08 -9.64
N GLY A 275 8.47 24.55 -9.49
CA GLY A 275 8.78 25.80 -8.80
C GLY A 275 8.64 25.75 -7.27
N VAL A 276 8.33 24.59 -6.69
CA VAL A 276 8.13 24.44 -5.25
C VAL A 276 9.29 23.67 -4.61
N ASN A 277 9.60 22.48 -5.14
CA ASN A 277 10.58 21.57 -4.54
C ASN A 277 11.53 20.92 -5.55
N ASP A 278 11.64 21.48 -6.76
CA ASP A 278 12.31 20.88 -7.91
C ASP A 278 13.55 21.66 -8.41
N SER A 279 14.05 22.63 -7.64
CA SER A 279 15.24 23.40 -8.00
C SER A 279 16.54 22.59 -7.85
N GLU A 280 17.60 22.98 -8.56
CA GLU A 280 18.92 22.35 -8.42
C GLU A 280 19.45 22.43 -6.99
N LYS A 281 19.29 23.59 -6.33
CA LYS A 281 19.67 23.76 -4.93
C LYS A 281 18.94 22.76 -4.02
N GLN A 282 17.66 22.49 -4.25
CA GLN A 282 16.92 21.51 -3.46
C GLN A 282 17.41 20.07 -3.70
N ALA A 283 17.87 19.75 -4.91
CA ALA A 283 18.55 18.48 -5.18
C ALA A 283 19.87 18.37 -4.40
N GLU A 284 20.67 19.44 -4.36
CA GLU A 284 21.89 19.50 -3.56
C GLU A 284 21.62 19.33 -2.06
N ASP A 285 20.64 20.08 -1.54
CA ASP A 285 20.24 20.02 -0.13
C ASP A 285 19.75 18.61 0.23
N LEU A 286 18.94 17.98 -0.64
CA LEU A 286 18.49 16.60 -0.44
C LEU A 286 19.67 15.62 -0.45
N ALA A 287 20.59 15.74 -1.40
CA ALA A 287 21.74 14.86 -1.47
C ALA A 287 22.64 14.99 -0.24
N ASN A 288 22.87 16.21 0.25
CA ASN A 288 23.63 16.47 1.47
C ASN A 288 22.95 15.89 2.71
N LEU A 289 21.62 16.05 2.83
CA LEU A 289 20.83 15.47 3.90
C LEU A 289 20.96 13.93 3.92
N LEU A 290 20.78 13.28 2.77
CA LEU A 290 20.86 11.82 2.68
C LEU A 290 22.29 11.31 2.92
N ARG A 291 23.31 11.99 2.40
CA ARG A 291 24.71 11.67 2.67
C ARG A 291 25.02 11.71 4.17
N HIS A 292 24.55 12.75 4.85
CA HIS A 292 24.75 12.92 6.29
C HIS A 292 24.16 11.75 7.09
N TYR A 293 23.00 11.22 6.71
CA TYR A 293 22.35 10.16 7.49
C TYR A 293 22.64 8.72 7.01
N PHE A 294 23.02 8.51 5.75
CA PHE A 294 23.10 7.18 5.14
C PHE A 294 24.46 6.80 4.54
N ASN A 295 25.40 7.74 4.39
CA ASN A 295 26.68 7.48 3.72
C ASN A 295 27.89 7.42 4.67
N HIS A 296 27.69 7.20 5.96
CA HIS A 296 28.79 7.26 6.93
C HIS A 296 29.79 6.10 6.91
N GLN A 297 29.53 4.98 6.23
CA GLN A 297 30.46 3.85 6.15
C GLN A 297 30.09 2.97 4.92
N ALA A 298 31.10 2.43 4.23
CA ALA A 298 31.04 1.41 3.16
C ALA A 298 30.89 1.90 1.71
N GLY A 299 31.83 1.45 0.87
CA GLY A 299 31.91 1.67 -0.59
C GLY A 299 30.83 0.99 -1.43
N ASN A 300 29.59 0.91 -0.92
CA ASN A 300 28.43 0.30 -1.57
C ASN A 300 27.25 1.28 -1.82
N GLY A 301 27.49 2.60 -1.84
CA GLY A 301 26.48 3.58 -2.29
C GLY A 301 25.35 3.91 -1.29
N GLY A 302 25.51 3.57 -0.01
CA GLY A 302 24.56 3.91 1.06
C GLY A 302 23.30 3.03 1.11
N LEU A 303 22.62 3.01 2.27
CA LEU A 303 21.35 2.29 2.46
C LEU A 303 20.13 3.16 2.12
N CYS A 304 20.23 4.01 1.09
CA CYS A 304 19.13 4.84 0.62
C CYS A 304 18.98 4.83 -0.91
N HIS A 305 17.78 5.14 -1.38
CA HIS A 305 17.44 5.33 -2.78
C HIS A 305 16.38 6.42 -2.89
N VAL A 306 16.40 7.26 -3.93
CA VAL A 306 15.39 8.28 -4.16
C VAL A 306 14.50 7.91 -5.34
N ASN A 307 13.19 7.82 -5.08
CA ASN A 307 12.18 7.73 -6.12
C ASN A 307 11.61 9.12 -6.41
N LEU A 308 11.97 9.67 -7.57
CA LEU A 308 11.42 10.93 -8.06
C LEU A 308 10.07 10.65 -8.72
N ILE A 309 9.02 11.30 -8.23
CA ILE A 309 7.66 11.16 -8.76
C ILE A 309 7.26 12.51 -9.36
N PRO A 310 7.16 12.65 -10.69
CA PRO A 310 6.51 13.82 -11.28
C PRO A 310 5.07 13.89 -10.74
N LEU A 311 4.69 15.01 -10.10
CA LEU A 311 3.37 15.11 -9.51
C LEU A 311 2.30 15.10 -10.62
N ASN A 312 1.33 14.20 -10.52
CA ASN A 312 0.17 14.22 -11.41
C ASN A 312 -0.67 15.47 -11.12
N LYS A 313 -1.21 16.11 -12.17
CA LYS A 313 -2.10 17.25 -12.00
C LYS A 313 -3.35 16.82 -11.22
N VAL A 314 -3.65 17.53 -10.14
CA VAL A 314 -4.90 17.41 -9.38
C VAL A 314 -5.57 18.78 -9.42
N GLU A 315 -6.71 18.87 -10.11
CA GLU A 315 -7.37 20.14 -10.40
C GLU A 315 -7.70 20.92 -9.11
N GLU A 316 -8.08 20.22 -8.04
CA GLU A 316 -8.51 20.81 -6.77
C GLU A 316 -7.36 21.37 -5.92
N ILE A 317 -6.10 21.00 -6.22
CA ILE A 317 -4.94 21.30 -5.39
C ILE A 317 -4.12 22.48 -5.93
N GLY A 318 -4.23 22.78 -7.23
CA GLY A 318 -3.52 23.90 -7.87
C GLY A 318 -1.99 23.73 -7.93
N MET A 319 -1.47 22.54 -7.67
CA MET A 319 -0.05 22.20 -7.82
C MET A 319 0.16 21.42 -9.12
N GLU A 320 1.24 21.74 -9.83
CA GLU A 320 1.60 21.09 -11.09
C GLU A 320 2.92 20.33 -10.96
N GLY A 321 3.02 19.20 -11.65
CA GLY A 321 4.25 18.41 -11.71
C GLY A 321 5.36 19.10 -12.48
N SER A 322 6.60 18.87 -12.05
CA SER A 322 7.78 19.38 -12.74
C SER A 322 7.91 18.79 -14.15
N GLY A 323 8.29 19.64 -15.11
CA GLY A 323 8.51 19.20 -16.49
C GLY A 323 9.69 18.22 -16.61
N ARG A 324 9.64 17.35 -17.63
CA ARG A 324 10.62 16.26 -17.85
C ARG A 324 12.09 16.71 -17.78
N LYS A 325 12.42 17.86 -18.36
CA LYS A 325 13.80 18.40 -18.34
C LYS A 325 14.27 18.70 -16.91
N GLN A 326 13.40 19.26 -16.08
CA GLN A 326 13.71 19.59 -14.70
C GLN A 326 13.87 18.33 -13.85
N VAL A 327 12.98 17.35 -14.03
CA VAL A 327 13.05 16.05 -13.35
C VAL A 327 14.36 15.33 -13.68
N LEU A 328 14.77 15.30 -14.95
CA LEU A 328 16.04 14.70 -15.38
C LEU A 328 17.26 15.45 -14.82
N ALA A 329 17.21 16.77 -14.76
CA ALA A 329 18.28 17.56 -14.15
C ALA A 329 18.39 17.30 -12.65
N PHE A 330 17.27 17.21 -11.94
CA PHE A 330 17.22 16.86 -10.52
C PHE A 330 17.77 15.45 -10.27
N GLN A 331 17.36 14.46 -11.07
CA GLN A 331 17.89 13.10 -11.00
C GLN A 331 19.41 13.09 -11.20
N LYS A 332 19.88 13.69 -12.29
CA LYS A 332 21.31 13.74 -12.61
C LYS A 332 22.10 14.37 -11.47
N LYS A 333 21.59 15.44 -10.86
CA LYS A 333 22.26 16.10 -9.74
C LYS A 333 22.42 15.18 -8.52
N LEU A 334 21.36 14.42 -8.18
CA LEU A 334 21.44 13.42 -7.10
C LEU A 334 22.48 12.34 -7.41
N GLU A 335 22.48 11.82 -8.65
CA GLU A 335 23.41 10.78 -9.11
C GLU A 335 24.87 11.27 -9.15
N ASP A 336 25.12 12.49 -9.65
CA ASP A 336 26.43 13.17 -9.61
C ASP A 336 26.91 13.36 -8.16
N MET A 337 25.96 13.50 -7.23
CA MET A 337 26.20 13.52 -5.78
C MET A 337 26.10 12.12 -5.16
N GLY A 338 26.22 11.04 -5.92
CA GLY A 338 26.33 9.67 -5.39
C GLY A 338 25.11 9.18 -4.61
N ILE A 339 23.93 9.78 -4.85
CA ILE A 339 22.65 9.30 -4.34
C ILE A 339 21.93 8.57 -5.48
N PRO A 340 21.68 7.25 -5.35
CA PRO A 340 20.91 6.51 -6.34
C PRO A 340 19.50 7.12 -6.47
N ALA A 341 19.11 7.45 -7.70
CA ALA A 341 17.80 8.02 -7.97
C ALA A 341 17.14 7.35 -9.18
N THR A 342 15.83 7.18 -9.14
CA THR A 342 15.04 6.74 -10.30
C THR A 342 13.81 7.61 -10.46
N ILE A 343 13.50 7.96 -11.69
CA ILE A 343 12.22 8.58 -12.04
C ILE A 343 11.17 7.48 -12.13
N ARG A 344 10.13 7.57 -11.30
CA ARG A 344 9.01 6.65 -11.35
C ARG A 344 8.28 6.83 -12.68
N ARG A 345 8.09 5.73 -13.40
CA ARG A 345 7.32 5.72 -14.65
C ARG A 345 5.86 6.02 -14.32
N GLU A 346 5.26 6.98 -15.02
CA GLU A 346 3.81 7.17 -15.02
C GLU A 346 3.17 5.92 -15.64
N MET A 347 2.34 5.24 -14.85
CA MET A 347 1.53 4.12 -15.34
C MET A 347 0.06 4.47 -15.11
N GLY A 348 -0.77 4.28 -16.13
CA GLY A 348 -2.19 4.62 -16.07
C GLY A 348 -2.48 6.12 -16.03
N ALA A 349 -1.64 6.95 -16.65
CA ALA A 349 -1.91 8.39 -16.79
C ALA A 349 -3.20 8.66 -17.61
N ASP A 350 -3.59 7.73 -18.48
CA ASP A 350 -4.82 7.75 -19.27
C ASP A 350 -6.09 7.40 -18.45
N ILE A 351 -5.95 6.91 -17.21
CA ILE A 351 -7.06 6.44 -16.39
C ILE A 351 -7.15 7.08 -15.01
N ASP A 352 -6.47 8.21 -14.79
CA ASP A 352 -6.39 8.88 -13.49
C ASP A 352 -5.94 7.90 -12.38
N ALA A 353 -4.88 7.13 -12.65
CA ALA A 353 -4.41 6.07 -11.76
C ALA A 353 -3.81 6.58 -10.43
N ALA A 354 -3.63 7.90 -10.25
CA ALA A 354 -3.09 8.46 -9.02
C ALA A 354 -4.08 8.32 -7.86
N CYS A 355 -3.57 8.26 -6.63
CA CYS A 355 -4.41 8.10 -5.44
C CYS A 355 -5.37 9.28 -5.25
N GLY A 356 -6.65 8.99 -5.08
CA GLY A 356 -7.73 9.93 -4.76
C GLY A 356 -8.52 10.48 -5.96
N GLN A 357 -8.10 10.23 -7.21
CA GLN A 357 -8.70 10.88 -8.38
C GLN A 357 -10.08 10.34 -8.78
N LEU A 358 -10.37 9.03 -8.67
CA LEU A 358 -11.71 8.50 -9.01
C LEU A 358 -12.74 8.83 -7.95
N ARG A 359 -12.31 8.95 -6.69
CA ARG A 359 -13.19 9.32 -5.57
C ARG A 359 -13.76 10.73 -5.71
N LEU A 360 -12.97 11.67 -6.24
CA LEU A 360 -13.39 13.08 -6.37
C LEU A 360 -14.28 13.32 -7.60
N GLY A 361 -14.12 12.55 -8.67
CA GLY A 361 -14.89 12.69 -9.91
C GLY A 361 -16.33 12.17 -9.88
N LYS A 362 -16.81 11.57 -8.77
CA LYS A 362 -18.18 11.04 -8.63
C LYS A 362 -19.13 11.92 -7.80
N LYS A 363 -18.85 13.23 -7.67
CA LYS A 363 -19.76 14.17 -7.00
C LYS A 363 -20.92 14.61 -7.89
#